data_AF-A0A6Q2Y1I3-F1
#
_entry.id   AF-A0A6Q2Y1I3-F1
#
_cell.length_a   1.000
_cell.length_b   1.000
_cell.length_c   1.000
_cell.angle_alpha   90.00
_cell.angle_beta   90.00
_cell.angle_gamma   90.00
#
_symmetry.space_group_name_H-M   'P 1'
#
loop_
_entity.id
_entity.type
_entity.pdbx_description
1 polymer ?
#
loop_
_entity_poly.entity_id
_entity_poly.type
_entity_poly.pdbx_seq_one_letter_code
_entity_poly.pdbx_strand_id
1 'polypeptide(L)'
;MHWPMELLPLPLYAELGAHPLSGLLWTLLLLFLWYCYRVGSDPPAPGRAHPGKHKSSSRCSVTRASSCARAECGATSKVDTSDRGTPCISMETGEEEEQGRGYLTPVLSNALFPAQATASGRKLYAALQEYAKRYSWAGMGRIHKGLRDQAKLNDWSSIQKPHLFYLPDVPSIPFFPRDAHRHDIEVLEANYPIILEEFQTVYQRGIDPKLGWTGLGPKGQAVFSLYSAGVCIAENCRSCPCTYRTLLCLRTFISSNSLGAAGFWLLGPGATLGGVYGPTNTRLRCHLGVQTPPQCELVVGGEPQCWSQGHCLLVDDSFLHTVSHNGVPEDGPRVIFSVDLWHPNVAAAERQALDYIFCPEQ
;
A
#
# COMPACT_ATOMS: atom_id res chain seq x y z
N MET A 1 28.96 -1.22 72.67
CA MET A 1 28.42 0.00 73.28
C MET A 1 27.03 0.23 72.72
N HIS A 2 26.02 0.02 73.56
CA HIS A 2 24.60 0.23 73.23
C HIS A 2 24.32 1.73 73.22
N TRP A 3 23.59 2.22 72.21
CA TRP A 3 23.01 3.56 72.21
C TRP A 3 21.48 3.45 72.23
N PRO A 4 20.78 4.13 73.16
CA PRO A 4 19.35 3.98 73.32
C PRO A 4 18.56 4.91 72.39
N MET A 5 17.38 4.43 72.00
CA MET A 5 16.25 5.21 71.50
C MET A 5 15.60 5.99 72.65
N GLU A 6 15.32 7.27 72.45
CA GLU A 6 14.08 7.99 72.84
C GLU A 6 14.19 9.47 72.40
N LEU A 7 13.37 9.88 71.42
CA LEU A 7 12.16 10.72 71.55
C LEU A 7 12.42 12.23 71.54
N LEU A 8 12.12 12.89 70.41
CA LEU A 8 11.65 14.28 70.30
C LEU A 8 10.84 14.43 68.98
N PRO A 9 9.91 15.41 68.88
CA PRO A 9 8.54 15.15 68.43
C PRO A 9 8.26 15.51 66.96
N LEU A 10 7.27 14.84 66.39
CA LEU A 10 6.64 15.17 65.10
C LEU A 10 6.01 16.57 65.12
N PRO A 11 6.22 17.42 64.10
CA PRO A 11 5.39 18.60 63.92
C PRO A 11 4.03 18.25 63.30
N LEU A 12 3.04 19.05 63.69
CA LEU A 12 1.62 18.89 63.39
C LEU A 12 1.30 18.70 61.90
N TYR A 13 0.42 17.74 61.69
CA TYR A 13 -0.41 17.54 60.50
C TYR A 13 -1.22 18.83 60.22
N ALA A 14 -0.84 19.56 59.17
CA ALA A 14 -1.69 20.61 58.60
C ALA A 14 -2.57 19.96 57.52
N GLU A 15 -3.83 19.68 57.87
CA GLU A 15 -4.87 19.43 56.88
C GLU A 15 -5.09 20.72 56.06
N LEU A 16 -4.53 20.77 54.85
CA LEU A 16 -5.07 21.63 53.80
C LEU A 16 -5.93 20.77 52.87
N GLY A 17 -7.22 21.07 52.87
CA GLY A 17 -8.24 20.40 52.09
C GLY A 17 -7.95 20.37 50.58
N ALA A 18 -8.40 19.27 49.97
CA ALA A 18 -9.02 19.15 48.64
C ALA A 18 -8.83 20.35 47.68
N HIS A 19 -8.26 20.27 46.47
CA HIS A 19 -8.33 19.22 45.45
C HIS A 19 -7.22 19.39 44.38
N PRO A 20 -6.29 18.43 44.18
CA PRO A 20 -5.34 18.49 43.05
C PRO A 20 -6.03 18.32 41.68
N LEU A 21 -7.24 17.74 41.64
CA LEU A 21 -8.03 17.54 40.43
C LEU A 21 -8.61 18.85 39.86
N SER A 22 -8.83 19.88 40.69
CA SER A 22 -9.39 21.15 40.23
C SER A 22 -8.39 21.94 39.39
N GLY A 23 -7.12 21.99 39.82
CA GLY A 23 -6.06 22.69 39.08
C GLY A 23 -5.81 22.08 37.71
N LEU A 24 -5.84 20.75 37.61
CA LEU A 24 -5.66 20.01 36.36
C LEU A 24 -6.82 20.23 35.37
N LEU A 25 -8.04 20.37 35.89
CA LEU A 25 -9.21 20.68 35.07
C LEU A 25 -9.14 22.12 34.52
N TRP A 26 -8.68 23.07 35.33
CA TRP A 26 -8.50 24.45 34.93
C TRP A 26 -7.39 24.61 33.89
N THR A 27 -6.27 23.87 34.00
CA THR A 27 -5.20 23.92 32.99
C THR A 27 -5.65 23.34 31.65
N LEU A 28 -6.41 22.24 31.66
CA LEU A 28 -6.98 21.66 30.43
C LEU A 28 -7.99 22.60 29.77
N LEU A 29 -8.83 23.28 30.56
CA LEU A 29 -9.79 24.26 30.05
C LEU A 29 -9.08 25.46 29.39
N LEU A 30 -8.02 25.96 30.01
CA LEU A 30 -7.24 27.08 29.46
C LEU A 30 -6.52 26.70 28.15
N LEU A 31 -5.96 25.49 28.06
CA LEU A 31 -5.35 24.98 26.83
C LEU A 31 -6.38 24.81 25.70
N PHE A 32 -7.58 24.32 26.02
CA PHE A 32 -8.68 24.18 25.08
C PHE A 32 -9.14 25.55 24.54
N LEU A 33 -9.35 26.54 25.42
CA LEU A 33 -9.72 27.89 25.02
C LEU A 33 -8.63 28.57 24.19
N TRP A 34 -7.36 28.36 24.53
CA TRP A 34 -6.23 28.86 23.73
C TRP A 34 -6.18 28.21 22.33
N TYR A 35 -6.43 26.90 22.23
CA TYR A 35 -6.53 26.20 20.95
C TYR A 35 -7.69 26.73 20.09
N CYS A 36 -8.88 26.91 20.67
CA CYS A 36 -10.03 27.48 19.98
C CYS A 36 -9.77 28.91 19.49
N TYR A 37 -9.08 29.73 20.29
CA TYR A 37 -8.68 31.08 19.88
C TYR A 37 -7.69 31.04 18.70
N ARG A 38 -6.69 30.17 18.74
CA ARG A 38 -5.69 30.02 17.67
C ARG A 38 -6.31 29.57 16.35
N VAL A 39 -7.16 28.54 16.38
CA VAL A 39 -7.80 27.98 15.18
C VAL A 39 -8.87 28.94 14.62
N GLY A 40 -9.52 29.74 15.46
CA GLY A 40 -10.49 30.75 15.03
C GLY A 40 -9.88 32.06 14.53
N SER A 41 -8.58 32.28 14.69
CA SER A 41 -7.90 33.54 14.37
C SER A 41 -7.07 33.51 13.08
N ASP A 42 -7.00 32.37 12.39
CA ASP A 42 -6.32 32.30 11.09
C ASP A 42 -7.18 32.99 10.01
N PRO A 43 -6.74 34.11 9.41
CA PRO A 43 -7.47 34.74 8.33
C PRO A 43 -7.39 33.85 7.07
N PRO A 44 -8.47 33.75 6.27
CA PRO A 44 -8.42 32.98 5.03
C PRO A 44 -7.43 33.61 4.05
N ALA A 45 -6.49 32.80 3.56
CA ALA A 45 -5.56 33.18 2.50
C ALA A 45 -6.32 33.57 1.21
N PRO A 46 -5.87 34.57 0.44
CA PRO A 46 -6.63 35.14 -0.67
C PRO A 46 -6.60 34.21 -1.90
N GLY A 47 -7.71 33.53 -2.15
CA GLY A 47 -7.97 32.77 -3.37
C GLY A 47 -8.84 33.55 -4.36
N ARG A 48 -8.25 33.88 -5.52
CA ARG A 48 -8.84 34.10 -6.85
C ARG A 48 -10.29 34.58 -6.92
N ALA A 49 -10.44 35.86 -7.25
CA ALA A 49 -11.69 36.47 -7.69
C ALA A 49 -12.15 35.94 -9.06
N HIS A 50 -13.39 35.44 -9.13
CA HIS A 50 -14.20 35.44 -10.33
C HIS A 50 -14.94 36.80 -10.43
N PRO A 51 -14.90 37.50 -11.58
CA PRO A 51 -15.93 38.47 -11.92
C PRO A 51 -16.89 37.81 -12.94
N GLY A 52 -18.20 38.04 -12.99
CA GLY A 52 -19.08 39.00 -12.36
C GLY A 52 -20.30 39.12 -13.27
N LYS A 53 -21.52 39.16 -12.70
CA LYS A 53 -22.72 39.66 -13.39
C LYS A 53 -23.15 40.92 -12.65
N HIS A 54 -23.10 42.08 -13.30
CA HIS A 54 -24.24 42.98 -13.47
C HIS A 54 -23.86 44.29 -14.20
N LYS A 55 -24.67 44.57 -15.24
CA LYS A 55 -25.22 45.87 -15.69
C LYS A 55 -24.29 47.02 -16.09
N SER A 56 -24.41 47.37 -17.38
CA SER A 56 -24.92 48.66 -17.88
C SER A 56 -24.01 49.40 -18.86
N SER A 57 -24.54 49.51 -20.08
CA SER A 57 -24.54 50.69 -20.96
C SER A 57 -23.22 51.35 -21.38
N SER A 58 -22.99 51.27 -22.69
CA SER A 58 -22.98 52.40 -23.63
C SER A 58 -21.68 52.68 -24.41
N ARG A 59 -21.88 52.66 -25.74
CA ARG A 59 -21.26 53.44 -26.83
C ARG A 59 -19.83 53.12 -27.28
N CYS A 60 -19.76 52.85 -28.59
CA CYS A 60 -18.93 53.48 -29.64
C CYS A 60 -17.50 53.90 -29.27
N SER A 61 -16.45 53.70 -30.08
CA SER A 61 -16.31 53.37 -31.49
C SER A 61 -14.82 53.55 -31.86
N VAL A 62 -14.42 53.03 -33.03
CA VAL A 62 -13.43 53.65 -33.95
C VAL A 62 -11.91 53.39 -33.73
N THR A 63 -11.42 52.49 -34.59
CA THR A 63 -10.24 52.58 -35.51
C THR A 63 -8.79 52.31 -35.07
N ARG A 64 -8.11 51.76 -36.10
CA ARG A 64 -6.70 51.91 -36.55
C ARG A 64 -5.68 51.00 -35.85
N ALA A 65 -5.22 49.92 -36.47
CA ALA A 65 -4.39 49.78 -37.70
C ALA A 65 -2.93 50.23 -37.51
N SER A 66 -2.01 49.26 -37.63
CA SER A 66 -0.65 49.33 -38.22
C SER A 66 0.02 47.97 -37.91
N SER A 67 0.20 47.07 -38.88
CA SER A 67 1.18 47.03 -39.97
C SER A 67 2.63 46.81 -39.50
N CYS A 68 3.18 45.64 -39.82
CA CYS A 68 4.46 45.38 -40.52
C CYS A 68 4.72 43.86 -40.44
N ALA A 69 4.64 43.12 -41.55
CA ALA A 69 5.73 42.85 -42.51
C ALA A 69 6.81 41.94 -41.90
N ARG A 70 7.29 40.83 -42.48
CA ARG A 70 7.30 40.29 -43.85
C ARG A 70 8.03 38.92 -43.83
N ALA A 71 7.87 38.14 -44.92
CA ALA A 71 8.67 37.01 -45.46
C ALA A 71 7.89 35.67 -45.42
N GLU A 72 7.22 35.19 -46.49
CA GLU A 72 7.72 34.65 -47.80
C GLU A 72 8.85 33.62 -47.60
N CYS A 73 8.88 32.40 -48.16
CA CYS A 73 8.14 31.58 -49.15
C CYS A 73 8.48 30.12 -48.76
N GLY A 74 7.84 29.01 -49.16
CA GLY A 74 6.88 28.67 -50.20
C GLY A 74 7.16 27.20 -50.56
N ALA A 75 6.14 26.36 -50.73
CA ALA A 75 6.22 25.14 -51.55
C ALA A 75 4.82 24.56 -51.77
N THR A 76 4.58 24.23 -53.03
CA THR A 76 3.36 23.80 -53.70
C THR A 76 3.10 22.29 -53.58
N SER A 77 1.84 21.87 -53.47
CA SER A 77 1.25 20.86 -54.37
C SER A 77 -0.26 20.74 -54.16
N LYS A 78 -1.01 20.93 -55.26
CA LYS A 78 -2.42 20.55 -55.44
C LYS A 78 -2.54 19.02 -55.54
N VAL A 79 -3.70 18.46 -55.19
CA VAL A 79 -4.47 17.43 -55.95
C VAL A 79 -5.87 17.27 -55.32
N ASP A 80 -6.78 16.78 -56.15
CA ASP A 80 -8.23 16.91 -56.27
C ASP A 80 -9.21 16.46 -55.15
N THR A 81 -10.26 17.30 -55.00
CA THR A 81 -11.69 17.12 -55.31
C THR A 81 -12.46 15.79 -55.06
N SER A 82 -13.64 15.97 -54.40
CA SER A 82 -14.91 15.19 -54.46
C SER A 82 -15.03 13.96 -53.55
N ASP A 83 -16.11 13.62 -52.84
CA ASP A 83 -17.50 14.10 -52.74
C ASP A 83 -18.13 13.55 -51.43
N ARG A 84 -19.24 14.18 -50.99
CA ARG A 84 -20.33 13.67 -50.12
C ARG A 84 -20.09 13.27 -48.65
N GLY A 85 -20.84 13.95 -47.78
CA GLY A 85 -21.58 13.29 -46.69
C GLY A 85 -21.65 14.03 -45.36
N THR A 86 -22.49 15.06 -45.26
CA THR A 86 -23.02 15.51 -43.96
C THR A 86 -23.87 14.39 -43.35
N PRO A 87 -23.80 14.17 -42.03
CA PRO A 87 -25.05 14.34 -41.29
C PRO A 87 -24.90 15.16 -40.00
N CYS A 88 -26.01 15.79 -39.70
CA CYS A 88 -26.28 16.73 -38.65
C CYS A 88 -25.92 16.24 -37.24
N ILE A 89 -25.41 17.20 -36.46
CA ILE A 89 -25.25 17.12 -35.00
C ILE A 89 -26.65 17.16 -34.39
N SER A 90 -27.09 16.03 -33.83
CA SER A 90 -28.19 16.00 -32.87
C SER A 90 -27.61 16.22 -31.48
N MET A 91 -27.94 17.35 -30.86
CA MET A 91 -27.75 17.57 -29.43
C MET A 91 -28.79 16.74 -28.69
N GLU A 92 -28.35 15.69 -28.01
CA GLU A 92 -29.13 15.08 -26.93
C GLU A 92 -28.58 15.58 -25.60
N THR A 93 -29.45 16.30 -24.89
CA THR A 93 -29.32 16.71 -23.50
C THR A 93 -29.37 15.47 -22.62
N GLY A 94 -28.20 14.97 -22.20
CA GLY A 94 -28.07 14.03 -21.10
C GLY A 94 -27.76 14.78 -19.82
N GLU A 95 -28.69 14.76 -18.88
CA GLU A 95 -28.56 15.34 -17.55
C GLU A 95 -27.45 14.58 -16.78
N GLU A 96 -26.31 15.22 -16.55
CA GLU A 96 -25.29 14.74 -15.62
C GLU A 96 -25.76 15.05 -14.18
N GLU A 97 -26.39 14.07 -13.52
CA GLU A 97 -26.57 14.08 -12.06
C GLU A 97 -25.20 13.84 -11.39
N GLU A 98 -24.44 14.92 -11.21
CA GLU A 98 -23.26 14.96 -10.36
C GLU A 98 -23.69 14.92 -8.88
N GLN A 99 -23.96 13.73 -8.35
CA GLN A 99 -24.31 13.55 -6.95
C GLN A 99 -23.05 13.61 -6.06
N GLY A 100 -22.71 14.83 -5.65
CA GLY A 100 -21.72 15.12 -4.63
C GLY A 100 -22.03 14.39 -3.33
N ARG A 101 -21.29 13.31 -3.04
CA ARG A 101 -21.21 12.73 -1.69
C ARG A 101 -20.01 13.32 -0.97
N GLY A 102 -20.29 14.30 -0.12
CA GLY A 102 -19.30 14.94 0.73
C GLY A 102 -18.61 13.97 1.69
N TYR A 103 -17.36 14.31 2.00
CA TYR A 103 -16.40 13.59 2.86
C TYR A 103 -16.86 13.31 4.31
N LEU A 104 -18.06 13.76 4.72
CA LEU A 104 -18.57 13.67 6.09
C LEU A 104 -19.87 12.87 6.22
N THR A 105 -20.23 12.05 5.23
CA THR A 105 -21.41 11.20 5.37
C THR A 105 -21.15 10.16 6.45
N PRO A 106 -21.94 10.09 7.54
CA PRO A 106 -21.78 9.07 8.56
C PRO A 106 -21.89 7.69 7.93
N VAL A 107 -21.12 6.71 8.41
CA VAL A 107 -21.22 5.29 8.04
C VAL A 107 -22.50 4.69 8.63
N LEU A 108 -23.65 5.27 8.30
CA LEU A 108 -24.99 4.72 8.44
C LEU A 108 -25.64 4.70 7.05
N SER A 109 -24.86 4.28 6.07
CA SER A 109 -25.34 4.04 4.71
C SER A 109 -26.04 2.69 4.70
N ASN A 110 -27.37 2.68 4.84
CA ASN A 110 -28.28 1.57 4.49
C ASN A 110 -28.20 1.12 3.01
N ALA A 111 -27.17 1.51 2.27
CA ALA A 111 -26.92 1.02 0.92
C ALA A 111 -26.59 -0.47 0.99
N LEU A 112 -27.51 -1.28 0.48
CA LEU A 112 -27.40 -2.72 0.37
C LEU A 112 -26.11 -3.09 -0.37
N PHE A 113 -25.42 -4.14 0.12
CA PHE A 113 -24.27 -4.71 -0.57
C PHE A 113 -24.69 -5.13 -2.00
N PRO A 114 -23.87 -4.91 -3.04
CA PRO A 114 -24.30 -5.14 -4.42
C PRO A 114 -24.82 -6.58 -4.61
N ALA A 115 -26.02 -6.72 -5.17
CA ALA A 115 -26.63 -8.04 -5.42
C ALA A 115 -25.77 -8.91 -6.35
N GLN A 116 -25.00 -8.28 -7.25
CA GLN A 116 -24.13 -8.92 -8.24
C GLN A 116 -22.73 -9.26 -7.70
N ALA A 117 -22.44 -9.06 -6.41
CA ALA A 117 -21.13 -9.38 -5.85
C ALA A 117 -20.80 -10.88 -5.96
N THR A 118 -19.51 -11.20 -6.12
CA THR A 118 -19.02 -12.58 -6.13
C THR A 118 -19.22 -13.25 -4.76
N ALA A 119 -19.20 -14.58 -4.72
CA ALA A 119 -19.30 -15.32 -3.45
C ALA A 119 -18.16 -14.97 -2.48
N SER A 120 -16.94 -14.77 -3.00
CA SER A 120 -15.79 -14.31 -2.23
C SER A 120 -16.00 -12.90 -1.67
N GLY A 121 -16.47 -11.95 -2.50
CA GLY A 121 -16.79 -10.59 -2.06
C GLY A 121 -17.84 -10.55 -0.95
N ARG A 122 -18.88 -11.40 -1.04
CA ARG A 122 -19.87 -11.56 0.03
C ARG A 122 -19.27 -12.10 1.33
N LYS A 123 -18.37 -13.09 1.27
CA LYS A 123 -17.66 -13.63 2.45
C LYS A 123 -16.83 -12.54 3.13
N LEU A 124 -16.07 -11.76 2.36
CA LEU A 124 -15.25 -10.66 2.88
C LEU A 124 -16.11 -9.56 3.51
N TYR A 125 -17.23 -9.20 2.88
CA TYR A 125 -18.16 -8.21 3.44
C TYR A 125 -18.80 -8.68 4.75
N ALA A 126 -19.23 -9.93 4.82
CA ALA A 126 -19.74 -10.51 6.06
C ALA A 126 -18.67 -10.49 7.17
N ALA A 127 -17.42 -10.82 6.86
CA ALA A 127 -16.31 -10.74 7.80
C ALA A 127 -16.08 -9.29 8.31
N LEU A 128 -16.16 -8.29 7.42
CA LEU A 128 -16.08 -6.88 7.81
C LEU A 128 -17.25 -6.48 8.73
N GLN A 129 -18.47 -6.95 8.46
CA GLN A 129 -19.62 -6.69 9.33
C GLN A 129 -19.43 -7.31 10.71
N GLU A 130 -18.93 -8.55 10.78
CA GLU A 130 -18.61 -9.21 12.05
C GLU A 130 -17.50 -8.49 12.82
N TYR A 131 -16.45 -8.02 12.12
CA TYR A 131 -15.42 -7.17 12.71
C TYR A 131 -16.02 -5.89 13.30
N ALA A 132 -16.82 -5.17 12.53
CA ALA A 132 -17.37 -3.89 12.94
C ALA A 132 -18.40 -4.01 14.09
N LYS A 133 -19.12 -5.13 14.17
CA LYS A 133 -19.97 -5.47 15.33
C LYS A 133 -19.15 -5.67 16.61
N ARG A 134 -17.97 -6.29 16.51
CA ARG A 134 -17.10 -6.59 17.66
C ARG A 134 -16.26 -5.38 18.09
N TYR A 135 -15.86 -4.55 17.13
CA TYR A 135 -14.92 -3.45 17.34
C TYR A 135 -15.52 -2.10 16.98
N SER A 136 -15.42 -1.67 15.72
CA SER A 136 -15.99 -0.40 15.26
C SER A 136 -16.04 -0.31 13.73
N TRP A 137 -16.97 0.52 13.22
CA TRP A 137 -16.97 0.99 11.83
C TRP A 137 -15.99 2.15 11.59
N ALA A 138 -15.49 2.80 12.65
CA ALA A 138 -14.56 3.91 12.53
C ALA A 138 -13.28 3.48 11.79
N GLY A 139 -12.89 4.24 10.76
CA GLY A 139 -11.72 3.93 9.94
C GLY A 139 -11.93 2.89 8.84
N MET A 140 -13.11 2.27 8.72
CA MET A 140 -13.38 1.20 7.74
C MET A 140 -13.83 1.72 6.36
N GLY A 141 -13.84 3.04 6.15
CA GLY A 141 -14.41 3.67 4.96
C GLY A 141 -13.82 3.14 3.64
N ARG A 142 -12.49 3.02 3.55
CA ARG A 142 -11.83 2.51 2.33
C ARG A 142 -12.05 1.02 2.14
N ILE A 143 -11.99 0.21 3.19
CA ILE A 143 -12.26 -1.24 3.11
C ILE A 143 -13.70 -1.48 2.64
N HIS A 144 -14.65 -0.77 3.23
CA HIS A 144 -16.08 -0.86 2.88
C HIS A 144 -16.35 -0.41 1.43
N LYS A 145 -15.68 0.66 0.97
CA LYS A 145 -15.70 1.11 -0.43
C LYS A 145 -15.11 0.04 -1.35
N GLY A 146 -13.91 -0.46 -1.04
CA GLY A 146 -13.22 -1.48 -1.83
C GLY A 146 -14.04 -2.76 -2.03
N LEU A 147 -14.67 -3.27 -0.97
CA LEU A 147 -15.53 -4.46 -1.06
C LEU A 147 -16.80 -4.23 -1.89
N ARG A 148 -17.35 -3.01 -1.92
CA ARG A 148 -18.51 -2.69 -2.76
C ARG A 148 -18.13 -2.48 -4.22
N ASP A 149 -16.99 -1.86 -4.46
CA ASP A 149 -16.54 -1.48 -5.80
C ASP A 149 -15.69 -2.58 -6.50
N GLN A 150 -15.43 -3.71 -5.84
CA GLN A 150 -14.69 -4.85 -6.39
C GLN A 150 -15.19 -5.30 -7.77
N ALA A 151 -16.51 -5.29 -8.00
CA ALA A 151 -17.09 -5.69 -9.28
C ALA A 151 -16.76 -4.71 -10.43
N LYS A 152 -16.57 -3.42 -10.12
CA LYS A 152 -16.28 -2.38 -11.11
C LYS A 152 -14.79 -2.29 -11.47
N LEU A 153 -13.92 -2.77 -10.57
CA LEU A 153 -12.46 -2.70 -10.77
C LEU A 153 -11.98 -3.60 -11.92
N ASN A 154 -12.69 -4.69 -12.21
CA ASN A 154 -12.34 -5.62 -13.29
C ASN A 154 -12.49 -5.01 -14.69
N ASP A 155 -13.32 -3.96 -14.84
CA ASP A 155 -13.57 -3.28 -16.12
C ASP A 155 -12.53 -2.19 -16.43
N TRP A 156 -11.68 -1.82 -15.47
CA TRP A 156 -10.69 -0.78 -15.68
C TRP A 156 -9.46 -1.39 -16.34
N SER A 157 -9.03 -0.81 -17.47
CA SER A 157 -7.80 -1.16 -18.20
C SER A 157 -6.54 -0.71 -17.44
N SER A 158 -6.46 -1.00 -16.13
CA SER A 158 -5.29 -0.73 -15.32
C SER A 158 -4.27 -1.87 -15.45
N ILE A 159 -2.99 -1.53 -15.51
CA ILE A 159 -1.88 -2.47 -15.36
C ILE A 159 -1.77 -3.06 -13.94
N GLN A 160 -2.69 -2.71 -13.05
CA GLN A 160 -2.80 -3.15 -11.66
C GLN A 160 -4.17 -3.79 -11.45
N LYS A 161 -4.21 -5.11 -11.19
CA LYS A 161 -5.45 -5.90 -11.14
C LYS A 161 -5.36 -6.99 -10.07
N PRO A 162 -5.34 -6.63 -8.77
CA PRO A 162 -5.30 -7.65 -7.74
C PRO A 162 -6.57 -8.51 -7.75
N HIS A 163 -6.39 -9.82 -7.62
CA HIS A 163 -7.46 -10.78 -7.82
C HIS A 163 -8.31 -11.07 -6.57
N LEU A 164 -7.83 -10.69 -5.37
CA LEU A 164 -8.52 -10.98 -4.11
C LEU A 164 -9.16 -9.74 -3.49
N PHE A 165 -8.40 -8.64 -3.32
CA PHE A 165 -8.90 -7.42 -2.70
C PHE A 165 -8.12 -6.17 -3.10
N TYR A 166 -8.84 -5.12 -3.52
CA TYR A 166 -8.28 -3.81 -3.81
C TYR A 166 -8.76 -2.79 -2.77
N LEU A 167 -7.82 -2.09 -2.14
CA LEU A 167 -8.11 -0.97 -1.24
C LEU A 167 -8.04 0.34 -2.04
N PRO A 168 -9.16 1.07 -2.19
CA PRO A 168 -9.19 2.34 -2.90
C PRO A 168 -8.30 3.40 -2.26
N ASP A 169 -7.88 4.36 -3.07
CA ASP A 169 -7.20 5.58 -2.62
C ASP A 169 -5.86 5.29 -1.89
N VAL A 170 -5.24 4.14 -2.19
CA VAL A 170 -3.86 3.82 -1.82
C VAL A 170 -2.94 4.26 -2.96
N PRO A 171 -1.99 5.19 -2.72
CA PRO A 171 -1.00 5.55 -3.74
C PRO A 171 -0.12 4.35 -4.07
N SER A 172 -0.18 3.89 -5.32
CA SER A 172 0.50 2.69 -5.80
C SER A 172 1.46 3.04 -6.94
N ILE A 173 2.68 2.51 -6.87
CA ILE A 173 3.71 2.58 -7.90
C ILE A 173 4.39 1.19 -8.00
N PRO A 174 4.90 0.77 -9.16
CA PRO A 174 5.51 -0.56 -9.32
C PRO A 174 6.64 -0.85 -8.33
N PHE A 175 7.54 0.12 -8.14
CA PHE A 175 8.67 0.03 -7.23
C PHE A 175 8.67 1.16 -6.21
N PHE A 176 8.72 0.80 -4.93
CA PHE A 176 8.72 1.80 -3.86
C PHE A 176 10.15 2.22 -3.48
N PRO A 177 10.36 3.50 -3.15
CA PRO A 177 11.65 3.95 -2.65
C PRO A 177 11.93 3.30 -1.29
N ARG A 178 13.22 3.07 -1.01
CA ARG A 178 13.71 2.49 0.26
C ARG A 178 13.08 3.15 1.50
N ASP A 179 12.91 4.47 1.47
CA ASP A 179 12.39 5.25 2.60
C ASP A 179 10.97 4.87 3.01
N ALA A 180 10.19 4.22 2.15
CA ALA A 180 8.86 3.71 2.49
C ALA A 180 8.90 2.66 3.62
N HIS A 181 9.97 1.85 3.69
CA HIS A 181 10.17 0.81 4.71
C HIS A 181 11.60 0.79 5.27
N ARG A 182 12.18 1.98 5.51
CA ARG A 182 13.60 2.14 5.88
C ARG A 182 14.05 1.16 6.98
N HIS A 183 13.31 1.10 8.09
CA HIS A 183 13.66 0.25 9.22
C HIS A 183 13.72 -1.24 8.86
N ASP A 184 12.69 -1.75 8.19
CA ASP A 184 12.58 -3.18 7.85
C ASP A 184 13.66 -3.57 6.83
N ILE A 185 13.96 -2.68 5.88
CA ILE A 185 15.05 -2.87 4.92
C ILE A 185 16.41 -2.90 5.62
N GLU A 186 16.70 -1.93 6.50
CA GLU A 186 17.96 -1.88 7.24
C GLU A 186 18.18 -3.14 8.07
N VAL A 187 17.12 -3.65 8.71
CA VAL A 187 17.16 -4.92 9.46
C VAL A 187 17.48 -6.09 8.53
N LEU A 188 16.83 -6.21 7.37
CA LEU A 188 17.08 -7.29 6.43
C LEU A 188 18.49 -7.26 5.84
N GLU A 189 18.94 -6.10 5.37
CA GLU A 189 20.26 -5.94 4.75
C GLU A 189 21.40 -6.11 5.76
N ALA A 190 21.25 -5.58 6.99
CA ALA A 190 22.27 -5.77 8.03
C ALA A 190 22.45 -7.24 8.43
N ASN A 191 21.40 -8.06 8.32
CA ASN A 191 21.43 -9.49 8.63
C ASN A 191 21.65 -10.37 7.39
N TYR A 192 21.91 -9.78 6.22
CA TYR A 192 22.13 -10.51 4.97
C TYR A 192 23.17 -11.65 5.08
N PRO A 193 24.36 -11.48 5.70
CA PRO A 193 25.34 -12.55 5.77
C PRO A 193 24.82 -13.81 6.47
N ILE A 194 24.03 -13.64 7.53
CA ILE A 194 23.46 -14.75 8.31
C ILE A 194 22.31 -15.41 7.52
N ILE A 195 21.48 -14.60 6.86
CA ILE A 195 20.40 -15.11 5.99
C ILE A 195 20.98 -15.96 4.85
N LEU A 196 22.09 -15.52 4.26
CA LEU A 196 22.80 -16.25 3.21
C LEU A 196 23.36 -17.58 3.73
N GLU A 197 24.00 -17.59 4.90
CA GLU A 197 24.58 -18.80 5.50
C GLU A 197 23.51 -19.85 5.82
N GLU A 198 22.39 -19.45 6.41
CA GLU A 198 21.28 -20.37 6.70
C GLU A 198 20.63 -20.89 5.42
N PHE A 199 20.48 -20.03 4.40
CA PHE A 199 20.03 -20.46 3.08
C PHE A 199 20.96 -21.52 2.49
N GLN A 200 22.27 -21.28 2.48
CA GLN A 200 23.25 -22.23 1.94
C GLN A 200 23.19 -23.56 2.67
N THR A 201 23.02 -23.53 4.00
CA THR A 201 22.88 -24.73 4.83
C THR A 201 21.65 -25.54 4.44
N VAL A 202 20.47 -24.92 4.25
CA VAL A 202 19.27 -25.66 3.83
C VAL A 202 19.35 -26.12 2.38
N TYR A 203 19.98 -25.33 1.51
CA TYR A 203 20.16 -25.66 0.10
C TYR A 203 21.09 -26.87 -0.10
N GLN A 204 22.18 -26.96 0.66
CA GLN A 204 23.13 -28.08 0.61
C GLN A 204 22.51 -29.44 1.00
N ARG A 205 21.44 -29.44 1.83
CA ARG A 205 20.70 -30.65 2.19
C ARG A 205 19.91 -31.22 1.01
N GLY A 206 19.67 -30.42 -0.02
CA GLY A 206 18.88 -30.76 -1.19
C GLY A 206 17.50 -30.07 -1.19
N ILE A 207 16.89 -30.07 -2.37
CA ILE A 207 15.56 -29.50 -2.62
C ILE A 207 14.55 -30.66 -2.70
N ASP A 208 13.88 -30.96 -1.60
CA ASP A 208 12.89 -32.04 -1.50
C ASP A 208 11.70 -31.60 -0.61
N PRO A 209 10.45 -32.01 -0.91
CA PRO A 209 9.30 -31.67 -0.08
C PRO A 209 9.40 -32.12 1.38
N LYS A 210 10.06 -33.24 1.65
CA LYS A 210 10.32 -33.74 3.01
C LYS A 210 11.29 -32.86 3.79
N LEU A 211 12.06 -32.05 3.07
CA LEU A 211 13.00 -31.08 3.66
C LEU A 211 12.38 -29.67 3.75
N GLY A 212 11.07 -29.53 3.54
CA GLY A 212 10.36 -28.26 3.69
C GLY A 212 10.26 -27.40 2.43
N TRP A 213 10.70 -27.93 1.28
CA TRP A 213 10.59 -27.25 -0.02
C TRP A 213 9.22 -27.46 -0.67
N THR A 214 8.72 -26.44 -1.34
CA THR A 214 7.44 -26.49 -2.06
C THR A 214 7.56 -25.81 -3.41
N GLY A 215 6.51 -25.89 -4.24
CA GLY A 215 6.50 -25.21 -5.54
C GLY A 215 7.58 -25.69 -6.50
N LEU A 216 7.94 -26.97 -6.43
CA LEU A 216 8.98 -27.57 -7.27
C LEU A 216 8.56 -27.54 -8.73
N GLY A 217 9.32 -26.81 -9.54
CA GLY A 217 9.07 -26.67 -10.97
C GLY A 217 10.19 -27.25 -11.84
N PRO A 218 9.92 -27.50 -13.13
CA PRO A 218 10.84 -28.19 -14.03
C PRO A 218 12.11 -27.39 -14.35
N LYS A 219 12.12 -26.08 -14.07
CA LYS A 219 13.28 -25.20 -14.31
C LYS A 219 13.84 -24.67 -12.99
N GLY A 220 13.91 -25.53 -11.97
CA GLY A 220 14.52 -25.20 -10.68
C GLY A 220 13.74 -24.17 -9.86
N GLN A 221 12.43 -24.00 -10.11
CA GLN A 221 11.58 -23.26 -9.19
C GLN A 221 11.45 -24.03 -7.89
N ALA A 222 11.62 -23.36 -6.76
CA ALA A 222 11.36 -23.93 -5.44
C ALA A 222 11.14 -22.81 -4.42
N VAL A 223 10.40 -23.12 -3.35
CA VAL A 223 10.11 -22.19 -2.27
C VAL A 223 10.37 -22.86 -0.93
N PHE A 224 11.16 -22.21 -0.08
CA PHE A 224 11.37 -22.60 1.32
C PHE A 224 10.73 -21.54 2.22
N SER A 225 9.47 -21.77 2.59
CA SER A 225 8.67 -20.81 3.33
C SER A 225 8.96 -20.88 4.84
N LEU A 226 9.18 -19.74 5.48
CA LEU A 226 9.15 -19.59 6.93
C LEU A 226 7.74 -19.21 7.40
N TYR A 227 7.05 -18.40 6.61
CA TYR A 227 5.62 -18.13 6.73
C TYR A 227 4.92 -18.34 5.40
N SER A 228 3.75 -18.97 5.44
CA SER A 228 2.86 -19.14 4.29
C SER A 228 1.45 -18.75 4.69
N ALA A 229 0.86 -17.78 3.98
CA ALA A 229 -0.48 -17.26 4.25
C ALA A 229 -0.69 -16.89 5.74
N GLY A 230 0.27 -16.21 6.34
CA GLY A 230 0.24 -15.80 7.76
C GLY A 230 0.46 -16.93 8.75
N VAL A 231 0.74 -18.16 8.30
CA VAL A 231 1.01 -19.31 9.18
C VAL A 231 2.51 -19.58 9.24
N CYS A 232 3.05 -19.67 10.46
CA CYS A 232 4.45 -20.00 10.72
C CYS A 232 4.73 -21.49 10.42
N ILE A 233 5.73 -21.78 9.59
CA ILE A 233 6.19 -23.14 9.30
C ILE A 233 7.31 -23.49 10.28
N ALA A 234 6.93 -24.02 11.44
CA ALA A 234 7.84 -24.23 12.58
C ALA A 234 9.09 -25.06 12.24
N GLU A 235 9.00 -26.04 11.35
CA GLU A 235 10.15 -26.85 10.93
C GLU A 235 11.17 -26.07 10.10
N ASN A 236 10.69 -25.25 9.16
CA ASN A 236 11.53 -24.40 8.34
C ASN A 236 12.17 -23.28 9.18
N CYS A 237 11.41 -22.68 10.10
CA CYS A 237 11.95 -21.70 11.05
C CYS A 237 13.02 -22.30 11.97
N ARG A 238 12.89 -23.57 12.38
CA ARG A 238 13.94 -24.28 13.15
C ARG A 238 15.20 -24.53 12.33
N SER A 239 15.08 -24.63 11.00
CA SER A 239 16.23 -24.78 10.10
C SER A 239 16.94 -23.44 9.82
N CYS A 240 16.25 -22.32 9.98
CA CYS A 240 16.79 -20.97 9.79
C CYS A 240 16.49 -20.06 11.01
N PRO A 241 17.00 -20.40 12.21
CA PRO A 241 16.64 -19.71 13.46
C PRO A 241 17.01 -18.23 13.48
N CYS A 242 18.13 -17.83 12.88
CA CYS A 242 18.58 -16.44 12.86
C CYS A 242 17.77 -15.62 11.85
N THR A 243 17.49 -16.18 10.67
CA THR A 243 16.59 -15.58 9.67
C THR A 243 15.20 -15.39 10.26
N TYR A 244 14.70 -16.38 10.99
CA TYR A 244 13.42 -16.27 11.71
C TYR A 244 13.44 -15.13 12.74
N ARG A 245 14.51 -15.00 13.53
CA ARG A 245 14.66 -13.88 14.48
C ARG A 245 14.69 -12.52 13.78
N THR A 246 15.40 -12.40 12.66
CA THR A 246 15.42 -11.18 11.83
C THR A 246 14.01 -10.83 11.35
N LEU A 247 13.25 -11.82 10.88
CA LEU A 247 11.87 -11.64 10.43
C LEU A 247 10.96 -11.10 11.54
N LEU A 248 11.13 -11.56 12.78
CA LEU A 248 10.37 -11.08 13.93
C LEU A 248 10.73 -9.64 14.35
N CYS A 249 11.84 -9.09 13.88
CA CYS A 249 12.23 -7.71 14.14
C CYS A 249 11.57 -6.69 13.17
N LEU A 250 10.93 -7.16 12.09
CA LEU A 250 10.31 -6.29 11.10
C LEU A 250 9.00 -5.70 11.65
N ARG A 251 8.83 -4.38 11.51
CA ARG A 251 7.67 -3.64 12.05
C ARG A 251 6.42 -3.80 11.20
N THR A 252 6.58 -4.03 9.91
CA THR A 252 5.47 -4.07 8.96
C THR A 252 5.21 -5.44 8.36
N PHE A 253 5.91 -6.47 8.83
CA PHE A 253 5.68 -7.85 8.38
C PHE A 253 4.25 -8.31 8.66
N ILE A 254 3.62 -8.87 7.63
CA ILE A 254 2.28 -9.45 7.72
C ILE A 254 2.42 -10.90 8.21
N SER A 255 2.30 -11.11 9.53
CA SER A 255 2.51 -12.42 10.15
C SER A 255 1.25 -13.12 10.66
N SER A 256 0.08 -12.50 10.48
CA SER A 256 -1.17 -12.88 11.16
C SER A 256 -2.36 -13.06 10.23
N ASN A 257 -2.15 -13.01 8.91
CA ASN A 257 -3.22 -13.16 7.94
C ASN A 257 -2.74 -13.74 6.61
N SER A 258 -3.69 -14.23 5.81
CA SER A 258 -3.46 -14.93 4.54
C SER A 258 -2.81 -14.09 3.43
N LEU A 259 -2.70 -12.77 3.60
CA LEU A 259 -1.99 -11.87 2.69
C LEU A 259 -0.48 -11.84 2.96
N GLY A 260 0.01 -12.47 4.03
CA GLY A 260 1.41 -12.47 4.42
C GLY A 260 2.15 -13.76 4.07
N ALA A 261 3.38 -13.64 3.55
CA ALA A 261 4.30 -14.74 3.39
C ALA A 261 5.75 -14.27 3.59
N ALA A 262 6.63 -15.19 4.00
CA ALA A 262 8.06 -14.94 4.09
C ALA A 262 8.86 -16.22 3.81
N GLY A 263 9.95 -16.13 3.05
CA GLY A 263 10.79 -17.30 2.74
C GLY A 263 11.75 -17.10 1.58
N PHE A 264 12.49 -18.17 1.26
CA PHE A 264 13.41 -18.20 0.12
C PHE A 264 12.67 -18.62 -1.16
N TRP A 265 12.89 -17.89 -2.25
CA TRP A 265 12.33 -18.18 -3.56
C TRP A 265 13.44 -18.41 -4.58
N LEU A 266 13.44 -19.58 -5.18
CA LEU A 266 14.43 -20.02 -6.16
C LEU A 266 13.83 -19.96 -7.55
N LEU A 267 14.66 -19.54 -8.50
CA LEU A 267 14.38 -19.60 -9.92
C LEU A 267 15.62 -20.09 -10.62
N GLY A 268 15.54 -21.22 -11.33
CA GLY A 268 16.67 -21.76 -12.08
C GLY A 268 16.88 -21.05 -13.43
N PRO A 269 18.05 -21.26 -14.06
CA PRO A 269 18.36 -20.73 -15.39
C PRO A 269 17.33 -21.15 -16.46
N GLY A 270 17.06 -20.24 -17.40
CA GLY A 270 16.08 -20.40 -18.48
C GLY A 270 14.61 -20.34 -18.04
N ALA A 271 14.32 -20.03 -16.78
CA ALA A 271 12.96 -19.97 -16.26
C ALA A 271 12.35 -18.57 -16.38
N THR A 272 11.06 -18.53 -16.73
CA THR A 272 10.25 -17.31 -16.73
C THR A 272 8.96 -17.60 -15.98
N LEU A 273 8.65 -16.76 -15.00
CA LEU A 273 7.41 -16.77 -14.22
C LEU A 273 6.74 -15.42 -14.40
N GLY A 274 5.47 -15.34 -14.78
CA GLY A 274 4.87 -14.03 -14.93
C GLY A 274 3.59 -13.99 -15.72
N GLY A 275 3.18 -12.76 -16.03
CA GLY A 275 1.85 -12.48 -16.56
C GLY A 275 0.77 -12.53 -15.47
N VAL A 276 1.15 -12.32 -14.20
CA VAL A 276 0.28 -12.49 -13.04
C VAL A 276 0.19 -11.22 -12.20
N TYR A 277 -0.83 -11.19 -11.33
CA TYR A 277 -1.09 -10.12 -10.38
C TYR A 277 -1.17 -10.73 -8.97
N GLY A 278 -0.62 -10.02 -8.00
CA GLY A 278 -0.74 -10.32 -6.58
C GLY A 278 -2.20 -10.26 -6.10
N PRO A 279 -2.48 -10.76 -4.89
CA PRO A 279 -3.84 -10.80 -4.36
C PRO A 279 -4.39 -9.42 -3.99
N THR A 280 -3.52 -8.47 -3.64
CA THR A 280 -3.96 -7.18 -3.08
C THR A 280 -2.91 -6.08 -3.23
N ASN A 281 -3.36 -4.82 -3.29
CA ASN A 281 -2.50 -3.62 -3.20
C ASN A 281 -2.27 -3.15 -1.74
N THR A 282 -2.76 -3.91 -0.75
CA THR A 282 -2.58 -3.58 0.67
C THR A 282 -1.23 -4.01 1.25
N ARG A 283 -0.42 -4.69 0.45
CA ARG A 283 0.93 -5.15 0.83
C ARG A 283 1.95 -4.72 -0.22
N LEU A 284 3.20 -4.62 0.20
CA LEU A 284 4.37 -4.56 -0.66
C LEU A 284 5.21 -5.80 -0.41
N ARG A 285 5.82 -6.34 -1.46
CA ARG A 285 6.76 -7.44 -1.36
C ARG A 285 8.19 -6.90 -1.32
N CYS A 286 8.89 -7.18 -0.23
CA CYS A 286 10.30 -6.85 -0.06
C CYS A 286 11.17 -8.03 -0.48
N HIS A 287 11.94 -7.88 -1.56
CA HIS A 287 12.89 -8.87 -2.04
C HIS A 287 14.31 -8.51 -1.60
N LEU A 288 14.89 -9.24 -0.65
CA LEU A 288 16.34 -9.21 -0.40
C LEU A 288 17.05 -10.13 -1.39
N GLY A 289 17.99 -9.60 -2.17
CA GLY A 289 18.82 -10.40 -3.07
C GLY A 289 19.76 -11.33 -2.27
N VAL A 290 19.56 -12.65 -2.35
CA VAL A 290 20.41 -13.63 -1.65
C VAL A 290 21.55 -14.09 -2.55
N GLN A 291 21.17 -14.62 -3.72
CA GLN A 291 22.08 -15.00 -4.81
C GLN A 291 21.48 -14.48 -6.11
N THR A 292 22.19 -13.57 -6.78
CA THR A 292 21.65 -12.84 -7.93
C THR A 292 22.60 -13.00 -9.13
N PRO A 293 22.53 -14.14 -9.85
CA PRO A 293 23.31 -14.32 -11.06
C PRO A 293 22.94 -13.26 -12.11
N PRO A 294 23.79 -13.03 -13.14
CA PRO A 294 23.46 -12.13 -14.22
C PRO A 294 22.22 -12.61 -14.99
N GLN A 295 21.68 -11.73 -15.84
CA GLN A 295 20.54 -12.05 -16.73
C GLN A 295 19.26 -12.47 -15.96
N CYS A 296 19.09 -11.94 -14.74
CA CYS A 296 17.86 -12.04 -13.97
C CYS A 296 17.12 -10.70 -14.00
N GLU A 297 15.86 -10.71 -14.39
CA GLU A 297 15.05 -9.49 -14.54
C GLU A 297 13.70 -9.66 -13.84
N LEU A 298 13.25 -8.59 -13.20
CA LEU A 298 11.90 -8.38 -12.70
C LEU A 298 11.28 -7.22 -13.46
N VAL A 299 10.17 -7.45 -14.14
CA VAL A 299 9.36 -6.40 -14.77
C VAL A 299 8.06 -6.26 -13.99
N VAL A 300 7.75 -5.05 -13.51
CA VAL A 300 6.52 -4.76 -12.75
C VAL A 300 5.88 -3.52 -13.35
N GLY A 301 4.61 -3.62 -13.77
CA GLY A 301 3.92 -2.49 -14.40
C GLY A 301 4.60 -1.96 -15.68
N GLY A 302 5.44 -2.77 -16.32
CA GLY A 302 6.25 -2.37 -17.49
C GLY A 302 7.63 -1.80 -17.17
N GLU A 303 7.98 -1.65 -15.89
CA GLU A 303 9.28 -1.15 -15.44
C GLU A 303 10.23 -2.32 -15.11
N PRO A 304 11.39 -2.44 -15.77
CA PRO A 304 12.37 -3.49 -15.47
C PRO A 304 13.30 -3.10 -14.30
N GLN A 305 13.65 -4.09 -13.48
CA GLN A 305 14.59 -4.00 -12.37
C GLN A 305 15.41 -5.29 -12.24
N CYS A 306 16.59 -5.18 -11.64
CA CYS A 306 17.45 -6.31 -11.29
C CYS A 306 17.66 -6.37 -9.78
N TRP A 307 17.89 -7.56 -9.25
CA TRP A 307 18.29 -7.72 -7.85
C TRP A 307 19.79 -7.50 -7.69
N SER A 308 20.19 -6.99 -6.53
CA SER A 308 21.57 -6.93 -6.08
C SER A 308 21.72 -7.72 -4.79
N GLN A 309 22.81 -8.48 -4.65
CA GLN A 309 23.09 -9.23 -3.43
C GLN A 309 23.16 -8.29 -2.22
N GLY A 310 22.53 -8.70 -1.12
CA GLY A 310 22.50 -7.94 0.12
C GLY A 310 21.65 -6.68 0.09
N HIS A 311 20.91 -6.41 -0.99
CA HIS A 311 20.06 -5.24 -1.13
C HIS A 311 18.58 -5.60 -1.31
N CYS A 312 17.71 -4.79 -0.71
CA CYS A 312 16.28 -4.96 -0.82
C CYS A 312 15.69 -4.19 -2.00
N LEU A 313 14.70 -4.80 -2.65
CA LEU A 313 13.82 -4.18 -3.64
C LEU A 313 12.37 -4.26 -3.14
N LEU A 314 11.67 -3.13 -3.05
CA LEU A 314 10.25 -3.07 -2.66
C LEU A 314 9.37 -3.03 -3.90
N VAL A 315 8.43 -3.97 -3.97
CA VAL A 315 7.61 -4.21 -5.15
C VAL A 315 6.14 -4.19 -4.76
N ASP A 316 5.32 -3.45 -5.51
CA ASP A 316 3.87 -3.63 -5.46
C ASP A 316 3.48 -4.75 -6.44
N ASP A 317 3.32 -5.97 -5.90
CA ASP A 317 3.00 -7.15 -6.71
C ASP A 317 1.56 -7.16 -7.24
N SER A 318 0.72 -6.19 -6.88
CA SER A 318 -0.63 -6.03 -7.45
C SER A 318 -0.62 -5.50 -8.89
N PHE A 319 0.51 -4.96 -9.35
CA PHE A 319 0.78 -4.68 -10.76
C PHE A 319 1.11 -5.97 -11.51
N LEU A 320 0.86 -5.97 -12.83
CA LEU A 320 1.29 -7.04 -13.71
C LEU A 320 2.80 -7.21 -13.58
N HIS A 321 3.24 -8.41 -13.22
CA HIS A 321 4.66 -8.66 -13.05
C HIS A 321 5.13 -9.97 -13.69
N THR A 322 6.39 -9.94 -14.10
CA THR A 322 7.13 -11.06 -14.69
C THR A 322 8.53 -11.08 -14.14
N VAL A 323 9.01 -12.28 -13.84
CA VAL A 323 10.38 -12.59 -13.44
C VAL A 323 10.97 -13.52 -14.49
N SER A 324 12.18 -13.25 -14.94
CA SER A 324 12.93 -14.14 -15.81
C SER A 324 14.35 -14.35 -15.31
N HIS A 325 14.89 -15.53 -15.61
CA HIS A 325 16.29 -15.84 -15.48
C HIS A 325 16.75 -16.41 -16.83
N ASN A 326 17.40 -15.58 -17.64
CA ASN A 326 17.83 -15.91 -19.00
C ASN A 326 19.31 -16.34 -19.05
N GLY A 327 19.85 -16.77 -17.92
CA GLY A 327 21.23 -17.24 -17.78
C GLY A 327 21.41 -18.69 -18.20
N VAL A 328 22.65 -19.16 -18.10
CA VAL A 328 23.05 -20.54 -18.42
C VAL A 328 23.09 -21.41 -17.16
N PRO A 329 23.04 -22.76 -17.27
CA PRO A 329 23.05 -23.65 -16.11
C PRO A 329 24.18 -23.40 -15.10
N GLU A 330 25.35 -22.97 -15.59
CA GLU A 330 26.56 -22.71 -14.80
C GLU A 330 26.42 -21.51 -13.86
N ASP A 331 25.50 -20.57 -14.14
CA ASP A 331 25.24 -19.41 -13.30
C ASP A 331 24.56 -19.79 -11.97
N GLY A 332 23.97 -20.99 -11.91
CA GLY A 332 23.18 -21.44 -10.77
C GLY A 332 21.85 -20.71 -10.62
N PRO A 333 21.07 -20.97 -9.55
CA PRO A 333 19.76 -20.37 -9.39
C PRO A 333 19.85 -18.92 -8.89
N ARG A 334 18.81 -18.14 -9.21
CA ARG A 334 18.52 -16.86 -8.57
C ARG A 334 17.71 -17.06 -7.31
N VAL A 335 18.21 -16.57 -6.19
CA VAL A 335 17.63 -16.71 -4.85
C VAL A 335 17.34 -15.33 -4.27
N ILE A 336 16.11 -15.14 -3.79
CA ILE A 336 15.76 -14.00 -2.93
C ILE A 336 15.17 -14.51 -1.63
N PHE A 337 15.32 -13.72 -0.58
CA PHE A 337 14.47 -13.81 0.59
C PHE A 337 13.34 -12.79 0.43
N SER A 338 12.11 -13.26 0.31
CA SER A 338 10.93 -12.43 0.10
C SER A 338 10.17 -12.30 1.42
N VAL A 339 9.68 -11.10 1.73
CA VAL A 339 8.79 -10.84 2.87
C VAL A 339 7.67 -9.91 2.43
N ASP A 340 6.42 -10.26 2.74
CA ASP A 340 5.27 -9.42 2.49
C ASP A 340 5.05 -8.44 3.67
N LEU A 341 5.09 -7.14 3.37
CA LEU A 341 4.99 -6.03 4.31
C LEU A 341 3.69 -5.26 4.08
N TRP A 342 3.09 -4.71 5.14
CA TRP A 342 1.94 -3.81 5.01
C TRP A 342 2.31 -2.58 4.18
N HIS A 343 1.48 -2.24 3.18
CA HIS A 343 1.67 -1.02 2.41
C HIS A 343 1.66 0.22 3.35
N PRO A 344 2.58 1.19 3.18
CA PRO A 344 2.78 2.28 4.15
C PRO A 344 1.52 3.13 4.35
N ASN A 345 0.72 3.29 3.29
CA ASN A 345 -0.55 4.02 3.29
C ASN A 345 -1.76 3.18 3.73
N VAL A 346 -1.57 2.00 4.33
CA VAL A 346 -2.63 1.24 5.03
C VAL A 346 -2.57 1.60 6.52
N ALA A 347 -3.64 2.21 7.02
CA ALA A 347 -3.72 2.72 8.38
C ALA A 347 -3.80 1.56 9.40
N ALA A 348 -3.35 1.80 10.64
CA ALA A 348 -3.32 0.77 11.68
C ALA A 348 -4.70 0.11 11.94
N ALA A 349 -5.78 0.91 11.95
CA ALA A 349 -7.14 0.39 12.10
C ALA A 349 -7.54 -0.53 10.94
N GLU A 350 -7.11 -0.21 9.72
CA GLU A 350 -7.37 -1.05 8.54
C GLU A 350 -6.55 -2.34 8.59
N ARG A 351 -5.29 -2.29 9.03
CA ARG A 351 -4.47 -3.50 9.23
C ARG A 351 -5.16 -4.47 10.19
N GLN A 352 -5.66 -3.97 11.31
CA GLN A 352 -6.40 -4.77 12.30
C GLN A 352 -7.66 -5.42 11.69
N ALA A 353 -8.41 -4.67 10.88
CA ALA A 353 -9.59 -5.20 10.20
C ALA A 353 -9.22 -6.23 9.12
N LEU A 354 -8.16 -5.98 8.35
CA LEU A 354 -7.66 -6.90 7.34
C LEU A 354 -7.11 -8.19 7.99
N ASP A 355 -6.42 -8.09 9.13
CA ASP A 355 -6.00 -9.25 9.92
C ASP A 355 -7.19 -10.13 10.33
N TYR A 356 -8.30 -9.51 10.72
CA TYR A 356 -9.52 -10.23 11.06
C TYR A 356 -10.21 -10.85 9.83
N ILE A 357 -10.34 -10.08 8.75
CA ILE A 357 -11.04 -10.50 7.52
C ILE A 357 -10.29 -11.62 6.81
N PHE A 358 -8.96 -11.51 6.76
CA PHE A 358 -8.06 -12.44 6.08
C PHE A 358 -7.38 -13.39 7.05
N CYS A 359 -7.93 -13.58 8.26
CA CYS A 359 -7.43 -14.53 9.25
C CYS A 359 -7.13 -15.88 8.57
N PRO A 360 -5.95 -16.49 8.81
CA PRO A 360 -5.58 -17.73 8.13
C PRO A 360 -6.62 -18.82 8.40
N GLU A 361 -6.97 -19.59 7.37
CA GLU A 361 -7.83 -20.76 7.56
C GLU A 361 -7.08 -21.76 8.45
N GLN A 362 -7.74 -22.22 9.53
CA GLN A 362 -7.16 -23.12 10.55
C GLN A 362 -6.98 -24.55 10.04
#